data_AF-A0AAN3A9K4-F1
#
_entry.id   AF-A0AAN3A9K4-F1
#
_cell.length_a   1.000
_cell.length_b   1.000
_cell.length_c   1.000
_cell.angle_alpha   90.00
_cell.angle_beta   90.00
_cell.angle_gamma   90.00
#
_symmetry.space_group_name_H-M   'P 1'
#
loop_
_entity.id
_entity.type
_entity.pdbx_description
1 polymer ?
#
loop_
_entity_poly.entity_id
_entity_poly.type
_entity_poly.pdbx_seq_one_letter_code
_entity_poly.pdbx_strand_id
1 'polypeptide(L)'
;MKGVPFTHPFTFFLFQIVPFHNKSTTFVNHVCNIQYKMNDNKLKNKTVPFNYARCYNEQCPKACNCLRRVAALLTTADTSYISIVNPMCIPATGIDCPHFQNAEKIHVAWGISHLLDNVPYKDGTNIKQQLIGHFGKTLYYRFYREERFLSPADQNYIRQLFRRKGITEEPVFDSYTDEYNW
;
A
#
# COMPACT_ATOMS: atom_id res chain seq x y z
N MET A 1 2.03 78.13 27.31
CA MET A 1 2.00 77.96 25.85
C MET A 1 2.72 76.66 25.50
N LYS A 2 1.91 75.60 25.27
CA LYS A 2 1.84 74.77 24.05
C LYS A 2 2.97 73.74 23.91
N GLY A 3 2.74 72.56 24.51
CA GLY A 3 3.37 71.31 24.10
C GLY A 3 2.65 70.74 22.88
N VAL A 4 3.41 70.26 21.90
CA VAL A 4 2.92 69.59 20.68
C VAL A 4 3.21 68.09 20.81
N PRO A 5 2.26 67.19 20.53
CA PRO A 5 2.48 65.75 20.65
C PRO A 5 3.09 65.21 19.34
N PHE A 6 4.11 64.37 19.45
CA PHE A 6 4.60 63.57 18.33
C PHE A 6 4.13 62.13 18.50
N THR A 7 3.13 61.76 17.71
CA THR A 7 2.67 60.38 17.51
C THR A 7 3.59 59.70 16.49
N HIS A 8 4.32 58.66 16.89
CA HIS A 8 4.95 57.75 15.94
C HIS A 8 4.03 56.55 15.68
N PRO A 9 3.87 56.11 14.41
CA PRO A 9 3.05 54.97 14.07
C PRO A 9 3.82 53.69 14.40
N PHE A 10 3.19 52.79 15.17
CA PHE A 10 3.66 51.41 15.30
C PHE A 10 3.55 50.72 13.95
N THR A 11 4.69 50.51 13.29
CA THR A 11 4.82 49.57 12.18
C THR A 11 4.61 48.16 12.72
N PHE A 12 3.44 47.58 12.44
CA PHE A 12 3.23 46.14 12.57
C PHE A 12 4.16 45.42 11.58
N PHE A 13 5.29 44.93 12.06
CA PHE A 13 5.99 43.86 11.37
C PHE A 13 5.09 42.62 11.43
N LEU A 14 4.53 42.24 10.28
CA LEU A 14 4.06 40.89 10.03
C LEU A 14 5.24 39.95 10.28
N PHE A 15 5.27 39.35 11.47
CA PHE A 15 6.04 38.13 11.69
C PHE A 15 5.55 37.12 10.66
N GLN A 16 6.36 36.88 9.63
CA GLN A 16 6.23 35.67 8.84
C GLN A 16 6.32 34.52 9.85
N ILE A 17 5.21 33.80 10.02
CA ILE A 17 5.18 32.54 10.75
C ILE A 17 6.08 31.60 9.96
N VAL A 18 7.35 31.52 10.34
CA VAL A 18 8.24 30.44 9.93
C VAL A 18 7.56 29.15 10.41
N PRO A 19 7.29 28.17 9.52
CA PRO A 19 6.58 26.97 9.91
C PRO A 19 7.37 26.26 11.01
N PHE A 20 6.73 26.17 12.17
CA PHE A 20 7.27 25.51 13.35
C PHE A 20 7.50 24.04 13.00
N HIS A 21 8.76 23.64 12.78
CA HIS A 21 9.14 22.25 12.62
C HIS A 21 8.72 21.48 13.88
N ASN A 22 7.69 20.64 13.78
CA ASN A 22 7.28 19.78 14.88
C ASN A 22 8.29 18.62 15.02
N LYS A 23 9.26 18.76 15.92
CA LYS A 23 10.34 17.79 16.18
C LYS A 23 9.83 16.37 16.48
N SER A 24 8.58 16.23 16.92
CA SER A 24 7.94 14.94 17.17
C SER A 24 7.67 14.15 15.89
N THR A 25 7.28 14.81 14.80
CA THR A 25 6.96 14.14 13.52
C THR A 25 8.21 13.58 12.86
N THR A 26 9.32 14.32 12.90
CA THR A 26 10.61 13.86 12.36
C THR A 26 11.17 12.67 13.13
N PHE A 27 11.02 12.63 14.46
CA PHE A 27 11.42 11.48 15.27
C PHE A 27 10.59 10.23 14.97
N VAL A 28 9.26 10.37 14.88
CA VAL A 28 8.36 9.25 14.55
C VAL A 28 8.67 8.67 13.16
N ASN A 29 8.85 9.55 12.17
CA ASN A 29 9.25 9.13 10.82
C ASN A 29 10.61 8.44 10.80
N HIS A 30 11.57 8.92 11.60
CA HIS A 30 12.88 8.29 11.72
C HIS A 30 12.79 6.87 12.29
N VAL A 31 12.04 6.67 13.38
CA VAL A 31 11.82 5.34 13.99
C VAL A 31 11.15 4.38 13.00
N CYS A 32 10.14 4.86 12.27
CA CYS A 32 9.44 4.02 11.29
C CYS A 32 10.32 3.67 10.09
N ASN A 33 11.15 4.60 9.60
CA ASN A 33 12.13 4.32 8.56
C ASN A 33 13.11 3.22 9.01
N ILE A 34 13.56 3.23 10.28
CA ILE A 34 14.40 2.18 10.86
C ILE A 34 13.65 0.85 10.87
N GLN A 35 12.38 0.83 11.30
CA GLN A 35 11.58 -0.40 11.33
C GLN A 35 11.44 -1.05 9.94
N TYR A 36 11.20 -0.26 8.89
CA TYR A 36 11.13 -0.79 7.52
C TYR A 36 12.49 -1.31 7.03
N LYS A 37 13.60 -0.63 7.37
CA LYS A 37 14.97 -1.06 7.03
C LYS A 37 15.44 -2.28 7.81
N MET A 38 15.01 -2.47 9.06
CA MET A 38 15.36 -3.66 9.86
C MET A 38 14.61 -4.92 9.39
N ASN A 39 13.44 -4.76 8.77
CA ASN A 39 12.66 -5.86 8.18
C ASN A 39 13.15 -6.31 6.79
N ASP A 40 14.27 -5.74 6.29
CA ASP A 40 14.84 -5.98 4.96
C ASP A 40 15.08 -7.48 4.68
N ASN A 41 15.62 -8.25 5.63
CA ASN A 41 15.84 -9.70 5.45
C ASN A 41 14.55 -10.52 5.21
N LYS A 42 13.37 -10.05 5.66
CA LYS A 42 12.06 -10.70 5.40
C LYS A 42 11.40 -10.18 4.11
N LEU A 43 11.91 -9.07 3.55
CA LEU A 43 11.32 -8.39 2.40
C LEU A 43 12.12 -8.53 1.10
N LYS A 44 13.30 -9.14 1.15
CA LYS A 44 14.17 -9.41 -0.02
C LYS A 44 13.48 -10.08 -1.22
N ASN A 45 12.34 -10.75 -1.02
CA ASN A 45 11.59 -11.41 -2.09
C ASN A 45 10.38 -10.61 -2.61
N LYS A 46 10.13 -9.39 -2.10
CA LYS A 46 8.94 -8.60 -2.44
C LYS A 46 9.32 -7.31 -3.15
N THR A 47 9.31 -7.35 -4.47
CA THR A 47 9.65 -6.21 -5.31
C THR A 47 8.49 -5.22 -5.39
N VAL A 48 8.77 -3.95 -5.12
CA VAL A 48 7.85 -2.85 -5.43
C VAL A 48 7.60 -2.85 -6.93
N PRO A 49 6.34 -2.79 -7.41
CA PRO A 49 6.06 -2.77 -8.84
C PRO A 49 6.78 -1.61 -9.54
N PHE A 50 7.30 -1.88 -10.74
CA PHE A 50 8.15 -0.93 -11.48
C PHE A 50 7.50 0.46 -11.63
N ASN A 51 6.23 0.49 -12.07
CA ASN A 51 5.48 1.73 -12.31
C ASN A 51 4.81 2.33 -11.05
N TYR A 52 5.00 1.75 -9.86
CA TYR A 52 4.39 2.29 -8.65
C TYR A 52 5.15 3.54 -8.19
N ALA A 53 4.45 4.69 -8.12
CA ALA A 53 5.08 5.96 -7.78
C ALA A 53 5.45 6.06 -6.28
N ARG A 54 6.72 6.35 -6.03
CA ARG A 54 7.34 6.50 -4.71
C ARG A 54 7.22 7.94 -4.20
N CYS A 55 7.27 8.13 -2.88
CA CYS A 55 7.26 9.45 -2.24
C CYS A 55 8.43 9.60 -1.27
N TYR A 56 9.31 10.55 -1.54
CA TYR A 56 10.50 10.85 -0.72
C TYR A 56 10.30 12.01 0.26
N ASN A 57 9.07 12.52 0.43
CA ASN A 57 8.79 13.55 1.43
C ASN A 57 8.88 12.98 2.85
N GLU A 58 10.05 13.11 3.48
CA GLU A 58 10.33 12.61 4.84
C GLU A 58 9.60 13.40 5.93
N GLN A 59 9.19 14.63 5.62
CA GLN A 59 8.53 15.53 6.57
C GLN A 59 7.02 15.31 6.62
N CYS A 60 6.49 14.44 5.76
CA CYS A 60 5.07 14.14 5.73
C CYS A 60 4.62 13.49 7.06
N PRO A 61 3.59 14.03 7.74
CA PRO A 61 3.10 13.46 8.99
C PRO A 61 2.48 12.06 8.82
N LYS A 62 2.09 11.70 7.59
CA LYS A 62 1.53 10.39 7.25
C LYS A 62 2.58 9.39 6.73
N ALA A 63 3.87 9.76 6.71
CA ALA A 63 4.92 8.96 6.07
C ALA A 63 4.99 7.52 6.60
N CYS A 64 4.86 7.33 7.92
CA CYS A 64 4.93 6.01 8.55
C CYS A 64 3.89 5.01 8.02
N ASN A 65 2.70 5.50 7.70
CA ASN A 65 1.56 4.68 7.25
C ASN A 65 1.27 4.87 5.75
N CYS A 66 2.20 5.46 4.99
CA CYS A 66 2.01 5.75 3.58
C CYS A 66 2.74 4.72 2.72
N LEU A 67 2.01 3.97 1.90
CA LEU A 67 2.56 2.92 1.06
C LEU A 67 3.59 3.46 0.05
N ARG A 68 3.42 4.70 -0.43
CA ARG A 68 4.40 5.36 -1.31
C ARG A 68 5.71 5.68 -0.60
N ARG A 69 5.67 5.93 0.72
CA ARG A 69 6.87 6.09 1.54
C ARG A 69 7.54 4.75 1.75
N VAL A 70 6.76 3.70 2.04
CA VAL A 70 7.28 2.33 2.13
C VAL A 70 7.97 1.94 0.83
N ALA A 71 7.33 2.13 -0.33
CA ALA A 71 7.95 1.89 -1.64
C ALA A 71 9.30 2.62 -1.82
N ALA A 72 9.40 3.87 -1.36
CA ALA A 72 10.64 4.64 -1.42
C ALA A 72 11.75 4.02 -0.55
N LEU A 73 11.40 3.58 0.67
CA LEU A 73 12.35 2.94 1.60
C LEU A 73 12.84 1.56 1.13
N LEU A 74 12.04 0.87 0.33
CA LEU A 74 12.37 -0.45 -0.25
C LEU A 74 13.10 -0.36 -1.58
N THR A 75 13.38 0.84 -2.06
CA THR A 75 14.13 1.01 -3.31
C THR A 75 15.59 0.66 -3.05
N THR A 76 16.11 -0.31 -3.81
CA THR A 76 17.51 -0.77 -3.74
C THR A 76 18.34 -0.14 -4.86
N ALA A 77 19.67 -0.25 -4.73
CA ALA A 77 20.61 0.21 -5.75
C ALA A 77 20.45 -0.52 -7.11
N ASP A 78 19.82 -1.70 -7.13
CA ASP A 78 19.57 -2.47 -8.35
C ASP A 78 18.47 -1.86 -9.23
N THR A 79 17.70 -0.90 -8.70
CA THR A 79 16.62 -0.24 -9.45
C THR A 79 17.14 1.04 -10.13
N SER A 80 17.54 0.95 -11.40
CA SER A 80 18.14 2.09 -12.14
C SER A 80 17.19 3.26 -12.36
N TYR A 81 15.89 3.00 -12.49
CA TYR A 81 14.88 4.02 -12.74
C TYR A 81 13.67 3.80 -11.83
N ILE A 82 13.14 4.91 -11.30
CA ILE A 82 11.98 4.90 -10.42
C ILE A 82 10.96 5.96 -10.82
N SER A 83 9.67 5.64 -10.67
CA SER A 83 8.60 6.63 -10.73
C SER A 83 8.48 7.33 -9.38
N ILE A 84 8.41 8.66 -9.39
CA ILE A 84 8.19 9.48 -8.21
C ILE A 84 6.90 10.29 -8.34
N VAL A 85 6.22 10.53 -7.22
CA VAL A 85 5.17 11.54 -7.16
C VAL A 85 5.80 12.91 -7.43
N ASN A 86 5.19 13.71 -8.31
CA ASN A 86 5.64 15.06 -8.59
C ASN A 86 5.71 15.86 -7.27
N PRO A 87 6.90 16.34 -6.84
CA PRO A 87 7.05 17.10 -5.59
C PRO A 87 6.14 18.34 -5.51
N MET A 88 5.84 18.96 -6.66
CA MET A 88 4.94 20.12 -6.74
C MET A 88 3.48 19.80 -6.41
N CYS A 89 3.10 18.51 -6.43
CA CYS A 89 1.76 18.05 -6.09
C CYS A 89 1.66 17.55 -4.63
N ILE A 90 2.74 17.62 -3.86
CA ILE A 90 2.75 17.22 -2.45
C ILE A 90 2.40 18.43 -1.59
N PRO A 91 1.31 18.40 -0.81
CA PRO A 91 0.95 19.54 0.03
C PRO A 91 1.99 19.74 1.14
N ALA A 92 2.34 20.99 1.41
CA ALA A 92 3.36 21.36 2.40
C ALA A 92 3.05 20.82 3.81
N THR A 93 1.77 20.75 4.18
CA THR A 93 1.34 20.25 5.49
C THR A 93 1.22 18.71 5.53
N GLY A 94 1.03 18.06 4.38
CA GLY A 94 0.83 16.61 4.28
C GLY A 94 -0.43 16.04 4.97
N ILE A 95 -1.30 16.89 5.52
CA ILE A 95 -2.52 16.49 6.25
C ILE A 95 -3.55 15.90 5.26
N ASP A 96 -3.88 16.64 4.20
CA ASP A 96 -4.84 16.21 3.17
C ASP A 96 -4.12 15.86 1.87
N CYS A 97 -3.18 14.92 1.96
CA CYS A 97 -2.41 14.46 0.81
C CYS A 97 -3.27 13.60 -0.13
N PRO A 98 -3.52 14.02 -1.39
CA PRO A 98 -4.31 13.25 -2.37
C PRO A 98 -3.57 11.99 -2.85
N HIS A 99 -2.26 11.92 -2.59
CA HIS A 99 -1.42 10.78 -2.95
C HIS A 99 -1.23 9.77 -1.81
N PHE A 100 -1.83 10.02 -0.65
CA PHE A 100 -1.75 9.10 0.49
C PHE A 100 -2.46 7.78 0.15
N GLN A 101 -1.76 6.68 0.38
CA GLN A 101 -2.28 5.32 0.29
C GLN A 101 -1.83 4.59 1.56
N ASN A 102 -2.76 3.94 2.26
CA ASN A 102 -2.44 3.25 3.50
C ASN A 102 -1.44 2.09 3.24
N ALA A 103 -0.41 1.97 4.07
CA ALA A 103 0.57 0.89 4.04
C ALA A 103 0.10 -0.37 4.77
N GLU A 104 -1.20 -0.54 5.00
CA GLU A 104 -1.74 -1.75 5.61
C GLU A 104 -1.57 -2.94 4.66
N LYS A 105 -1.12 -4.07 5.22
CA LYS A 105 -1.00 -5.31 4.47
C LYS A 105 -2.35 -6.02 4.44
N ILE A 106 -2.64 -6.60 3.29
CA ILE A 106 -3.79 -7.48 3.10
C ILE A 106 -3.34 -8.93 3.27
N HIS A 107 -4.22 -9.74 3.87
CA HIS A 107 -4.02 -11.17 3.98
C HIS A 107 -4.41 -11.84 2.66
N VAL A 108 -3.44 -12.40 1.96
CA VAL A 108 -3.63 -13.00 0.63
C VAL A 108 -3.39 -14.50 0.67
N ALA A 109 -3.99 -15.18 -0.28
CA ALA A 109 -3.81 -16.61 -0.49
C ALA A 109 -3.01 -16.86 -1.78
N TRP A 110 -2.27 -17.96 -1.81
CA TRP A 110 -1.49 -18.41 -2.95
C TRP A 110 -1.89 -19.83 -3.31
N GLY A 111 -1.86 -20.11 -4.61
CA GLY A 111 -2.07 -21.46 -5.09
C GLY A 111 -3.53 -21.89 -5.08
N ILE A 112 -3.91 -22.57 -6.15
CA ILE A 112 -5.23 -23.22 -6.30
C ILE A 112 -5.07 -24.64 -6.82
N SER A 113 -3.88 -25.22 -6.64
CA SER A 113 -3.54 -26.52 -7.22
C SER A 113 -4.38 -27.64 -6.63
N HIS A 114 -4.63 -27.56 -5.32
CA HIS A 114 -5.44 -28.51 -4.56
C HIS A 114 -6.88 -28.04 -4.27
N LEU A 115 -7.27 -26.89 -4.84
CA LEU A 115 -8.55 -26.23 -4.55
C LEU A 115 -9.78 -27.12 -4.84
N LEU A 116 -9.66 -28.03 -5.81
CA LEU A 116 -10.78 -28.85 -6.31
C LEU A 116 -10.66 -30.33 -5.96
N ASP A 117 -9.69 -30.74 -5.15
CA ASP A 117 -9.37 -32.15 -4.91
C ASP A 117 -10.52 -32.93 -4.25
N ASN A 118 -11.25 -32.27 -3.34
CA ASN A 118 -12.41 -32.85 -2.64
C ASN A 118 -13.75 -32.54 -3.32
N VAL A 119 -13.73 -31.90 -4.49
CA VAL A 119 -14.96 -31.50 -5.20
C VAL A 119 -15.38 -32.61 -6.18
N PRO A 120 -16.65 -33.03 -6.21
CA PRO A 120 -17.14 -33.97 -7.21
C PRO A 120 -16.78 -33.53 -8.63
N TYR A 121 -16.29 -34.46 -9.46
CA TYR A 121 -15.69 -34.16 -10.76
C TYR A 121 -16.54 -33.22 -11.66
N LYS A 122 -17.86 -33.45 -11.71
CA LYS A 122 -18.80 -32.64 -12.51
C LYS A 122 -18.87 -31.19 -12.01
N ASP A 123 -18.89 -31.00 -10.69
CA ASP A 123 -18.90 -29.68 -10.08
C ASP A 123 -17.53 -29.02 -10.17
N GLY A 124 -16.44 -29.77 -9.99
CA GLY A 124 -15.06 -29.27 -10.15
C GLY A 124 -14.81 -28.73 -11.55
N THR A 125 -15.27 -29.45 -12.59
CA THR A 125 -15.18 -28.97 -13.99
C THR A 125 -15.94 -27.67 -14.19
N ASN A 126 -17.15 -27.57 -13.63
CA ASN A 126 -17.97 -26.38 -13.75
C ASN A 126 -17.41 -25.18 -12.96
N ILE A 127 -16.92 -25.40 -11.73
CA ILE A 127 -16.27 -24.38 -10.91
C ILE A 127 -15.03 -23.87 -11.65
N LYS A 128 -14.18 -24.76 -12.17
CA LYS A 128 -13.01 -24.38 -12.97
C LYS A 128 -13.40 -23.49 -14.16
N GLN A 129 -14.44 -23.85 -14.90
CA GLN A 129 -14.93 -23.02 -16.01
C GLN A 129 -15.40 -21.63 -15.54
N GLN A 130 -16.10 -21.55 -14.41
CA GLN A 130 -16.52 -20.27 -13.84
C GLN A 130 -15.34 -19.41 -13.35
N LEU A 131 -14.34 -20.02 -12.71
CA LEU A 131 -13.11 -19.34 -12.31
C LEU A 131 -12.36 -18.78 -13.53
N ILE A 132 -12.20 -19.59 -14.58
CA ILE A 132 -11.58 -19.15 -15.85
C ILE A 132 -12.41 -18.05 -16.52
N GLY A 133 -13.75 -18.15 -16.48
CA GLY A 133 -14.64 -17.13 -17.04
C GLY A 133 -14.57 -15.79 -16.29
N HIS A 134 -14.39 -15.83 -14.97
CA HIS A 134 -14.33 -14.63 -14.13
C HIS A 134 -12.95 -13.97 -14.14
N PHE A 135 -11.88 -14.74 -13.91
CA PHE A 135 -10.51 -14.21 -13.80
C PHE A 135 -9.77 -14.17 -15.15
N GLY A 136 -10.25 -14.92 -16.14
CA GLY A 136 -9.51 -15.17 -17.37
C GLY A 136 -8.52 -16.33 -17.24
N LYS A 137 -8.30 -17.04 -18.36
CA LYS A 137 -7.43 -18.23 -18.43
C LYS A 137 -6.01 -17.96 -17.93
N THR A 138 -5.41 -16.85 -18.34
CA THR A 138 -4.03 -16.50 -17.97
C THR A 138 -3.89 -16.34 -16.47
N LEU A 139 -4.79 -15.56 -15.83
CA LEU A 139 -4.69 -15.29 -14.40
C LEU A 139 -5.01 -16.52 -13.56
N TYR A 140 -5.99 -17.33 -13.97
CA TYR A 140 -6.27 -18.63 -13.35
C TYR A 140 -5.02 -19.49 -13.23
N TYR A 141 -4.27 -19.66 -14.33
CA TYR A 141 -3.06 -20.48 -14.30
C TYR A 141 -1.88 -19.82 -13.58
N ARG A 142 -1.87 -18.49 -13.44
CA ARG A 142 -0.92 -17.80 -12.57
C ARG A 142 -1.21 -18.05 -11.09
N PHE A 143 -2.49 -18.08 -10.69
CA PHE A 143 -2.87 -18.52 -9.35
C PHE A 143 -2.46 -19.97 -9.12
N TYR A 144 -2.70 -20.85 -10.09
CA TYR A 144 -2.35 -22.27 -9.99
C TYR A 144 -0.85 -22.53 -9.77
N ARG A 145 0.02 -21.70 -10.37
CA ARG A 145 1.48 -21.81 -10.23
C ARG A 145 2.07 -20.86 -9.19
N GLU A 146 1.23 -20.23 -8.37
CA GLU A 146 1.65 -19.26 -7.34
C GLU A 146 2.43 -18.04 -7.88
N GLU A 147 2.24 -17.70 -9.16
CA GLU A 147 2.84 -16.51 -9.77
C GLU A 147 2.07 -15.22 -9.42
N ARG A 148 0.83 -15.37 -8.93
CA ARG A 148 -0.03 -14.29 -8.44
C ARG A 148 -0.80 -14.76 -7.22
N PHE A 149 -1.04 -13.86 -6.28
CA PHE A 149 -1.89 -14.10 -5.12
C PHE A 149 -3.35 -13.80 -5.43
N LEU A 150 -4.24 -14.41 -4.65
CA LEU A 150 -5.66 -14.12 -4.56
C LEU A 150 -5.89 -13.06 -3.48
N SER A 151 -6.45 -11.92 -3.87
CA SER A 151 -6.86 -10.88 -2.93
C SER A 151 -8.01 -11.39 -2.03
N PRO A 152 -8.29 -10.73 -0.89
CA PRO A 152 -9.47 -11.06 -0.08
C PRO A 152 -10.77 -11.08 -0.88
N ALA A 153 -10.92 -10.21 -1.88
CA ALA A 153 -12.08 -10.18 -2.77
C ALA A 153 -12.16 -11.43 -3.66
N ASP A 154 -11.02 -11.87 -4.20
CA ASP A 154 -10.95 -13.08 -5.04
C ASP A 154 -11.25 -14.34 -4.21
N GLN A 155 -10.69 -14.42 -3.00
CA GLN A 155 -10.98 -15.50 -2.06
C GLN A 155 -12.47 -15.55 -1.70
N ASN A 156 -13.08 -14.37 -1.45
CA ASN A 156 -14.52 -14.26 -1.21
C ASN A 156 -15.36 -14.73 -2.40
N TYR A 157 -14.95 -14.40 -3.63
CA TYR A 157 -15.61 -14.87 -4.84
C TYR A 157 -15.57 -16.40 -4.94
N ILE A 158 -14.40 -17.02 -4.71
CA ILE A 158 -14.24 -18.48 -4.74
C ILE A 158 -15.13 -19.14 -3.67
N ARG A 159 -15.15 -18.60 -2.45
CA ARG A 159 -16.02 -19.08 -1.37
C ARG A 159 -17.50 -19.02 -1.75
N GLN A 160 -17.94 -17.91 -2.33
CA GLN A 160 -19.33 -17.77 -2.80
C GLN A 160 -19.66 -18.76 -3.91
N LEU A 161 -18.71 -19.01 -4.82
CA LEU A 161 -18.86 -19.99 -5.89
C LEU A 161 -19.05 -21.41 -5.35
N PHE A 162 -18.27 -21.82 -4.35
CA PHE A 162 -18.41 -23.12 -3.67
C PHE A 162 -19.77 -23.25 -2.96
N ARG A 163 -20.18 -22.22 -2.22
CA ARG A 163 -21.49 -22.20 -1.54
C ARG A 163 -22.67 -22.35 -2.51
N ARG A 164 -22.61 -21.71 -3.68
CA ARG A 164 -23.66 -21.87 -4.73
C ARG A 164 -23.76 -23.29 -5.28
N LYS A 165 -22.71 -24.11 -5.11
CA LYS A 165 -22.69 -25.53 -5.49
C LYS A 165 -23.08 -26.46 -4.35
N GLY A 166 -23.47 -25.92 -3.19
CA GLY A 166 -23.81 -26.71 -2.01
C GLY A 166 -22.59 -27.26 -1.27
N ILE A 167 -21.38 -26.82 -1.62
CA ILE A 167 -20.15 -27.19 -0.91
C ILE A 167 -20.04 -26.25 0.30
N THR A 168 -20.27 -26.81 1.48
CA THR A 168 -20.25 -26.08 2.76
C THR A 168 -18.85 -25.98 3.36
N GLU A 169 -17.94 -26.87 2.93
CA GLU A 169 -16.53 -26.81 3.31
C GLU A 169 -15.88 -25.54 2.76
N GLU A 170 -15.02 -24.95 3.60
CA GLU A 170 -14.30 -23.74 3.26
C GLU A 170 -13.20 -24.07 2.24
N PRO A 171 -13.05 -23.31 1.14
CA PRO A 171 -11.98 -23.55 0.19
C PRO A 171 -10.61 -23.34 0.83
N VAL A 172 -9.74 -24.35 0.72
CA VAL A 172 -8.35 -24.29 1.20
C VAL A 172 -7.43 -23.93 0.04
N PHE A 173 -6.54 -22.96 0.27
CA PHE A 173 -5.51 -22.55 -0.67
C PHE A 173 -4.14 -23.12 -0.25
N ASP A 174 -3.17 -23.09 -1.15
CA ASP A 174 -1.90 -23.79 -0.96
C ASP A 174 -1.02 -23.09 0.12
N SER A 175 -1.02 -21.75 0.17
CA SER A 175 -0.39 -20.99 1.27
C SER A 175 -0.96 -19.58 1.46
N TYR A 176 -0.52 -18.87 2.50
CA TYR A 176 -1.03 -17.54 2.87
C TYR A 176 0.11 -16.61 3.31
N THR A 177 0.02 -15.33 2.93
CA THR A 177 0.97 -14.29 3.35
C THR A 177 0.29 -12.94 3.56
N ASP A 178 0.97 -12.02 4.25
CA ASP A 178 0.55 -10.62 4.33
C ASP A 178 1.35 -9.77 3.33
N GLU A 179 0.63 -9.19 2.35
CA GLU A 179 1.20 -8.42 1.24
C GLU A 179 0.71 -6.98 1.22
N TYR A 180 1.53 -6.08 0.68
CA TYR A 180 1.05 -4.73 0.37
C TYR A 180 0.18 -4.76 -0.89
N ASN A 181 -0.94 -4.05 -0.86
CA ASN A 181 -1.75 -3.80 -2.04
C ASN A 181 -1.23 -2.56 -2.76
N TRP A 182 -0.24 -2.77 -3.64
CA TRP A 182 0.41 -1.72 -4.43
C TRP A 182 -0.56 -1.03 -5.39
#